data_AF-A0A851RF29-F1
#
_entry.id   AF-A0A851RF29-F1
#
_cell.length_a   1.000
_cell.length_b   1.000
_cell.length_c   1.000
_cell.angle_alpha   90.00
_cell.angle_beta   90.00
_cell.angle_gamma   90.00
#
_symmetry.space_group_name_H-M   'P 1'
#
loop_
_entity.id
_entity.type
_entity.pdbx_description
1 polymer ?
#
loop_
_entity_poly.entity_id
_entity_poly.type
_entity_poly.pdbx_seq_one_letter_code
_entity_poly.pdbx_strand_id
1 'polypeptide(L)' 'PSRYSPGDRDPPGVPPGADEVEARRERLDRASRAMGALLLRGYRMLGNSCPQCGTILLQDREQRLLCVTCQDPEAPGGG' A
#
# COMPACT_ATOMS: atom_id res chain seq x y z
N PRO A 1 36.26 -8.11 30.34
CA PRO A 1 35.26 -9.20 30.16
C PRO A 1 33.87 -8.62 29.89
N SER A 2 33.48 -8.63 28.62
CA SER A 2 32.21 -8.06 28.14
C SER A 2 31.02 -8.86 28.70
N ARG A 3 30.17 -8.21 29.48
CA ARG A 3 28.93 -8.79 30.01
C ARG A 3 27.93 -8.86 28.87
N TYR A 4 27.79 -10.04 28.26
CA TYR A 4 26.69 -10.33 27.36
C TYR A 4 25.40 -10.42 28.19
N SER A 5 24.52 -9.42 28.09
CA SER A 5 23.19 -9.41 28.69
C SER A 5 22.21 -10.14 27.74
N PRO A 6 21.56 -11.25 28.15
CA PRO A 6 20.69 -12.03 27.28
C PRO A 6 19.24 -11.47 27.28
N GLY A 7 19.07 -10.19 26.94
CA GLY A 7 17.80 -9.47 27.07
C GLY A 7 17.05 -9.16 25.78
N ASP A 8 17.75 -8.95 24.66
CA ASP A 8 17.14 -8.48 23.40
C ASP A 8 17.12 -9.59 22.33
N ARG A 9 16.48 -10.72 22.65
CA ARG A 9 16.09 -11.65 21.58
C ARG A 9 14.78 -11.13 20.99
N ASP A 10 14.90 -10.31 19.95
CA ASP A 10 13.80 -10.07 19.02
C ASP A 10 13.16 -11.44 18.70
N PRO A 11 11.85 -11.63 18.92
CA PRO A 11 11.22 -12.91 18.65
C PRO A 11 11.44 -13.28 17.17
N PRO A 12 11.69 -14.54 16.82
CA PRO A 12 11.83 -14.93 15.43
C PRO A 12 10.54 -14.53 14.71
N GLY A 13 10.66 -13.61 13.74
CA GLY A 13 9.53 -13.05 13.01
C GLY A 13 8.64 -14.16 12.51
N VAL A 14 7.46 -14.30 13.12
CA VAL A 14 6.46 -15.29 12.73
C VAL A 14 6.13 -15.00 11.26
N PRO A 15 6.36 -15.94 10.33
CA PRO A 15 5.99 -15.71 8.95
C PRO A 15 4.45 -15.57 8.91
N PRO A 16 3.92 -14.59 8.19
CA PRO A 16 2.48 -14.50 7.98
C PRO A 16 1.97 -15.83 7.42
N GLY A 17 0.80 -16.27 7.89
CA GLY A 17 0.17 -17.50 7.41
C GLY A 17 -0.06 -17.43 5.89
N ALA A 18 -0.09 -18.58 5.20
CA ALA A 18 -0.26 -18.64 3.75
C ALA A 18 -1.47 -17.81 3.26
N ASP A 19 -2.59 -17.88 3.99
CA ASP A 19 -3.82 -17.14 3.70
C ASP A 19 -3.63 -15.61 3.78
N GLU A 20 -2.81 -15.15 4.73
CA GLU A 20 -2.53 -13.71 4.91
C GLU A 20 -1.63 -13.17 3.80
N VAL A 21 -0.68 -13.99 3.33
CA VAL A 21 0.17 -13.66 2.17
C VAL A 21 -0.66 -13.58 0.90
N GLU A 22 -1.59 -14.51 0.70
CA GLU A 22 -2.46 -14.56 -0.46
C GLU A 22 -3.43 -13.36 -0.47
N ALA A 23 -4.08 -13.08 0.67
CA ALA A 23 -4.94 -11.91 0.83
C ALA A 23 -4.18 -10.60 0.57
N ARG A 24 -2.91 -10.51 1.01
CA ARG A 24 -2.05 -9.37 0.71
C ARG A 24 -1.75 -9.26 -0.79
N ARG A 25 -1.42 -10.37 -1.45
CA ARG A 25 -1.14 -10.41 -2.89
C ARG A 25 -2.34 -9.94 -3.70
N GLU A 26 -3.52 -10.49 -3.44
CA GLU A 26 -4.73 -10.08 -4.16
C GLU A 26 -5.03 -8.58 -4.02
N ARG A 27 -4.78 -8.03 -2.83
CA ARG A 27 -4.98 -6.61 -2.55
C ARG A 27 -3.98 -5.74 -3.33
N LEU A 28 -2.73 -6.18 -3.45
CA LEU A 28 -1.69 -5.51 -4.24
C LEU A 28 -1.94 -5.64 -5.75
N ASP A 29 -2.45 -6.78 -6.22
CA ASP A 29 -2.80 -7.01 -7.62
C ASP A 29 -3.92 -6.07 -8.08
N ARG A 30 -4.99 -5.96 -7.28
CA ARG A 30 -6.06 -4.99 -7.54
C ARG A 30 -5.53 -3.56 -7.57
N ALA A 31 -4.69 -3.21 -6.58
CA ALA A 31 -4.05 -1.89 -6.55
C ALA A 31 -3.19 -1.64 -7.80
N SER A 32 -2.42 -2.62 -8.25
CA SER A 32 -1.53 -2.49 -9.42
C SER A 32 -2.30 -2.21 -10.71
N ARG A 33 -3.45 -2.86 -10.91
CA ARG A 33 -4.33 -2.59 -12.05
C ARG A 33 -4.90 -1.18 -12.02
N ALA A 34 -5.43 -0.75 -10.87
CA ALA A 34 -5.99 0.58 -10.69
C ALA A 34 -4.91 1.68 -10.84
N MET A 35 -3.71 1.47 -10.29
CA MET A 35 -2.57 2.37 -10.47
C MET A 35 -2.25 2.55 -11.95
N GLY A 36 -2.16 1.47 -12.73
CA GLY A 36 -1.92 1.55 -14.16
C GLY A 36 -2.97 2.39 -14.89
N ALA A 37 -4.26 2.17 -14.61
CA ALA A 37 -5.35 2.93 -15.21
C ALA A 37 -5.28 4.43 -14.89
N LEU A 38 -4.96 4.78 -13.64
CA LEU A 38 -4.83 6.18 -13.21
C LEU A 38 -3.60 6.86 -13.82
N LEU A 39 -2.46 6.19 -13.88
CA LEU A 39 -1.26 6.75 -14.52
C LEU A 39 -1.51 7.07 -15.99
N LEU A 40 -2.26 6.22 -16.71
CA LEU A 40 -2.67 6.48 -18.09
C LEU A 40 -3.61 7.69 -18.24
N ARG A 41 -4.42 7.98 -17.22
CA ARG A 41 -5.25 9.21 -17.15
C ARG A 41 -4.41 10.47 -16.83
N GLY A 42 -3.15 10.30 -16.47
CA GLY A 42 -2.21 11.38 -16.15
C GLY A 42 -2.12 11.69 -14.65
N TYR A 43 -2.44 10.72 -13.80
CA TYR A 43 -2.12 10.79 -12.37
C TYR A 43 -0.62 10.55 -12.18
N ARG A 44 -0.03 11.08 -11.10
CA ARG A 44 1.36 10.81 -10.71
C ARG A 44 1.44 10.02 -9.43
N MET A 45 2.40 9.11 -9.35
CA MET A 45 2.67 8.35 -8.13
C MET A 45 3.52 9.21 -7.18
N LEU A 46 3.14 9.28 -5.90
CA LEU A 46 3.89 10.03 -4.90
C LEU A 46 4.78 9.11 -4.07
N GLY A 47 5.78 9.68 -3.40
CA GLY A 47 6.58 8.96 -2.39
C GLY A 47 5.86 8.77 -1.05
N ASN A 48 4.57 9.05 -0.99
CA ASN A 48 3.77 9.05 0.22
C ASN A 48 2.86 7.82 0.23
N SER A 49 2.75 7.15 1.36
CA SER A 49 1.86 6.01 1.57
C SER A 49 0.58 6.43 2.29
N CYS A 50 -0.50 5.70 2.04
CA CYS A 50 -1.79 5.92 2.69
C CYS A 50 -1.67 5.52 4.18
N PRO A 51 -2.10 6.37 5.13
CA PRO A 51 -2.01 6.06 6.56
C PRO A 51 -2.94 4.92 7.00
N GLN A 52 -3.94 4.55 6.18
CA GLN A 52 -4.88 3.47 6.48
C GLN A 52 -4.42 2.10 6.00
N CYS A 53 -3.85 2.03 4.80
CA CYS A 53 -3.50 0.74 4.17
C CYS A 53 -2.03 0.58 3.82
N GLY A 54 -1.23 1.65 3.90
CA GLY A 54 0.18 1.65 3.50
C GLY A 54 0.42 1.68 1.99
N THR A 55 -0.62 1.57 1.14
CA THR A 55 -0.45 1.66 -0.32
C THR A 55 0.00 3.06 -0.75
N ILE A 56 0.85 3.13 -1.76
CA ILE A 56 1.31 4.40 -2.35
C ILE A 56 0.13 5.27 -2.82
N LEU A 57 0.18 6.55 -2.49
CA LEU A 57 -0.78 7.56 -2.91
C LEU A 57 -0.47 8.03 -4.32
N LEU A 58 -1.52 8.24 -5.10
CA LEU A 58 -1.45 8.92 -6.38
C LEU A 58 -1.97 10.35 -6.24
N GLN A 59 -1.51 11.23 -7.11
CA GLN A 59 -2.00 12.58 -7.20
C GLN A 59 -2.59 12.84 -8.57
N ASP A 60 -3.77 13.44 -8.61
CA ASP A 60 -4.39 13.91 -9.83
C ASP A 60 -3.78 15.23 -10.33
N ARG A 61 -4.37 15.77 -11.40
CA ARG A 61 -3.97 17.05 -11.98
C ARG A 61 -4.38 18.26 -11.12
N GLU A 62 -5.34 18.07 -10.23
CA GLU A 62 -5.84 19.07 -9.26
C GLU A 62 -5.07 19.03 -7.92
N GLN A 63 -3.97 18.27 -7.87
CA GLN A 63 -3.12 18.05 -6.69
C GLN A 63 -3.79 17.29 -5.54
N ARG A 64 -4.91 16.58 -5.78
CA ARG A 64 -5.62 15.80 -4.77
C ARG A 64 -4.98 14.43 -4.60
N LEU A 65 -4.86 14.00 -3.34
CA LEU A 65 -4.29 12.72 -2.96
C LEU A 65 -5.35 11.61 -3.02
N LEU A 66 -5.09 10.60 -3.83
CA LEU A 66 -5.96 9.46 -4.07
C LEU A 66 -5.27 8.16 -3.66
N CYS A 67 -5.97 7.32 -2.91
CA CYS A 67 -5.53 5.97 -2.58
C CYS A 67 -6.32 4.94 -3.38
N VAL A 68 -5.67 4.24 -4.31
CA VAL A 68 -6.29 3.19 -5.15
C VAL A 68 -6.87 2.00 -4.39
N THR A 69 -6.47 1.80 -3.14
CA THR A 69 -6.95 0.68 -2.33
C THR A 69 -8.12 1.07 -1.43
N CYS A 70 -8.18 2.34 -1.01
CA CYS A 70 -9.22 2.84 -0.12
C CYS A 70 -10.33 3.59 -0.84
N GLN A 71 -10.02 4.19 -1.99
CA GLN A 71 -10.96 4.92 -2.82
C GLN A 71 -11.08 4.20 -4.16
N ASP A 72 -12.30 4.07 -4.63
CA ASP A 72 -12.60 3.43 -5.90
C ASP A 72 -12.67 4.51 -6.99
N PRO A 73 -11.63 4.64 -7.84
CA PRO A 73 -11.61 5.67 -8.89
C PRO A 73 -12.57 5.36 -10.04
N GLU A 74 -13.18 4.17 -10.06
CA GLU A 74 -14.15 3.75 -11.07
C GLU A 74 -15.60 4.01 -10.65
N ALA A 75 -15.84 4.52 -9.43
CA ALA A 75 -17.17 4.97 -9.02
C ALA A 75 -17.67 6.06 -9.99
N PRO A 76 -18.77 5.81 -10.73
CA PRO A 76 -19.28 6.75 -11.72
C PRO A 76 -19.96 7.92 -10.99
N GLY A 77 -19.18 8.95 -10.68
CA GLY A 77 -19.69 10.16 -10.03
C GLY A 77 -18.66 11.28 -9.97
N GLY A 78 -18.73 12.20 -10.93
CA GLY A 78 -18.01 13.48 -10.94
C GLY A 78 -17.12 13.61 -12.18
N GLY A 79 -17.31 14.58 -13.08
CA GLY A 79 -18.22 15.72 -13.20
C GLY A 79 -17.87 16.41 -14.52
#